data_AF-A0A2N2A3S9-F1
#
_entry.id   AF-A0A2N2A3S9-F1
#
_cell.length_a   1.000
_cell.length_b   1.000
_cell.length_c   1.000
_cell.angle_alpha   90.00
_cell.angle_beta   90.00
_cell.angle_gamma   90.00
#
_symmetry.space_group_name_H-M   'P 1'
#
loop_
_entity.id
_entity.type
_entity.pdbx_description
1 polymer ?
#
loop_
_entity_poly.entity_id
_entity_poly.type
_entity_poly.pdbx_seq_one_letter_code
_entity_poly.pdbx_strand_id
1 'polypeptide(L)'
;MATRLGLLPTWQNPVDRFKPDYGVIKPDLQIGTPYTGGGSDPTLSDEDVLSGFVDQMYARFTPQQVAYDARSEDEIRASVAAWLRPSYDQAIVNRQELTRLNKANLDADAIARGMGASTYVSDVKNRQQNAEAGDIASLEADYGSVLSKYVLDSVDSENNRMLEAEKFNAEARQSAYDKAYTAALSLFEQYKKTAKRSGGGGPVPTSLENCEAFLSMLSVEERKTVYEASTAQGARYRAELIASVGTAGYFQLMVKYPSKP
;
A
#
# COMPACT_ATOMS: atom_id res chain seq x y z
N MET A 1 16.31 -60.57 0.25
CA MET A 1 16.35 -60.17 -1.17
C MET A 1 15.11 -59.36 -1.45
N ALA A 2 15.29 -58.07 -1.71
CA ALA A 2 14.23 -57.12 -2.00
C ALA A 2 13.95 -57.10 -3.51
N THR A 3 12.68 -57.14 -3.90
CA THR A 3 12.27 -56.89 -5.29
C THR A 3 11.30 -55.72 -5.29
N ARG A 4 11.75 -54.64 -5.94
CA ARG A 4 11.13 -53.32 -6.06
C ARG A 4 9.77 -53.41 -6.79
N LEU A 5 8.70 -52.92 -6.16
CA LEU A 5 7.52 -52.46 -6.88
C LEU A 5 7.82 -51.10 -7.52
N GLY A 6 7.51 -50.98 -8.81
CA GLY A 6 7.70 -49.79 -9.61
C GLY A 6 6.85 -48.61 -9.14
N LEU A 7 7.47 -47.43 -9.10
CA LEU A 7 6.81 -46.15 -8.91
C LEU A 7 5.84 -45.89 -10.07
N LEU A 8 4.55 -45.77 -9.75
CA LEU A 8 3.61 -45.03 -10.59
C LEU A 8 3.81 -43.53 -10.30
N PRO A 9 3.93 -42.67 -11.33
CA PRO A 9 4.00 -41.23 -11.12
C PRO A 9 2.64 -40.77 -10.58
N THR A 10 2.64 -40.22 -9.37
CA THR A 10 1.46 -39.58 -8.79
C THR A 10 1.09 -38.39 -9.67
N TRP A 11 -0.08 -38.48 -10.31
CA TRP A 11 -0.71 -37.35 -10.97
C TRP A 11 -0.95 -36.25 -9.95
N GLN A 12 -0.09 -35.24 -9.97
CA GLN A 12 -0.23 -34.05 -9.16
C GLN A 12 -1.42 -33.26 -9.72
N ASN A 13 -2.45 -33.12 -8.89
CA ASN A 13 -3.67 -32.40 -9.21
C ASN A 13 -3.31 -30.94 -9.59
N PRO A 14 -3.68 -30.42 -10.77
CA PRO A 14 -3.19 -29.14 -11.28
C PRO A 14 -3.68 -27.89 -10.52
N VAL A 15 -4.49 -28.08 -9.46
CA VAL A 15 -4.99 -27.00 -8.59
C VAL A 15 -4.05 -26.65 -7.43
N ASP A 16 -2.98 -27.41 -7.18
CA ASP A 16 -2.03 -27.11 -6.09
C ASP A 16 -0.83 -26.26 -6.53
N ARG A 17 -0.75 -25.82 -7.79
CA ARG A 17 0.40 -25.03 -8.31
C ARG A 17 0.25 -23.51 -8.13
N PHE A 18 -0.89 -23.06 -7.61
CA PHE A 18 -1.18 -21.67 -7.28
C PHE A 18 -1.93 -21.60 -5.95
N LYS A 19 -1.27 -21.97 -4.85
CA LYS A 19 -1.61 -21.41 -3.55
C LYS A 19 -0.67 -20.24 -3.36
N PRO A 20 -1.13 -18.98 -3.48
CA PRO A 20 -0.37 -17.88 -2.92
C PRO A 20 -0.23 -18.23 -1.44
N ASP A 21 1.00 -18.43 -1.00
CA ASP A 21 1.30 -18.51 0.42
C ASP A 21 1.02 -17.10 0.97
N TYR A 22 -0.24 -16.85 1.30
CA TYR A 22 -0.63 -15.71 2.11
C TYR A 22 -0.04 -16.01 3.47
N GLY A 23 1.25 -15.70 3.63
CA GLY A 23 1.95 -15.76 4.90
C GLY A 23 1.12 -14.99 5.90
N VAL A 24 0.33 -15.71 6.69
CA VAL A 24 -0.45 -15.16 7.78
C VAL A 24 0.57 -14.77 8.84
N ILE A 25 1.17 -13.60 8.65
CA ILE A 25 1.79 -12.87 9.73
C ILE A 25 0.62 -12.54 10.64
N LYS A 26 0.43 -13.36 11.68
CA LYS A 26 -0.49 -13.03 12.77
C LYS A 26 -0.04 -11.66 13.27
N PRO A 27 -0.86 -10.60 13.16
CA PRO A 27 -0.48 -9.34 13.76
C PRO A 27 -0.40 -9.60 15.26
N ASP A 28 0.83 -9.58 15.79
CA ASP A 28 1.03 -9.48 17.23
C ASP A 28 0.40 -8.14 17.61
N LEU A 29 -0.78 -8.21 18.23
CA LEU A 29 -1.46 -7.08 18.83
C LEU A 29 -0.66 -6.70 20.07
N GLN A 30 0.54 -6.17 19.85
CA GLN A 30 1.20 -5.36 20.85
C GLN A 30 0.33 -4.12 20.98
N ILE A 31 -0.57 -4.16 21.96
CA ILE A 31 -1.13 -2.98 22.60
C ILE A 31 0.06 -2.31 23.29
N GLY A 32 0.94 -1.72 22.47
CA GLY A 32 1.96 -0.81 22.93
C GLY A 32 1.23 0.26 23.72
N THR A 33 1.70 0.45 24.95
CA THR A 33 1.30 1.53 25.85
C THR A 33 0.97 2.79 25.06
N PRO A 34 -0.17 3.46 25.36
CA PRO A 34 -0.56 4.68 24.67
C PRO A 34 0.65 5.60 24.68
N TYR A 35 1.06 6.06 23.50
CA TYR A 35 2.08 7.08 23.27
C TYR A 35 2.95 7.39 24.50
N THR A 36 4.01 6.60 24.71
CA THR A 36 5.06 6.96 25.67
C THR A 36 6.00 7.98 25.03
N GLY A 37 5.43 9.10 24.58
CA GLY A 37 6.18 10.34 24.41
C GLY A 37 6.46 10.87 25.80
N GLY A 38 7.72 10.81 26.21
CA GLY A 38 8.15 11.29 27.52
C GLY A 38 7.79 12.76 27.71
N GLY A 39 7.34 13.09 28.92
CA GLY A 39 7.08 14.46 29.34
C GLY A 39 5.77 15.01 28.80
N SER A 40 4.92 15.46 29.72
CA SER A 40 3.93 16.49 29.42
C SER A 40 4.65 17.74 28.91
N ASP A 41 4.93 17.80 27.60
CA ASP A 41 5.35 19.04 26.97
C ASP A 41 4.13 19.97 26.98
N PRO A 42 4.15 21.11 27.68
CA PRO A 42 2.96 21.95 27.89
C PRO A 42 2.40 22.61 26.61
N THR A 43 2.98 22.29 25.45
CA THR A 43 2.71 22.94 24.16
C THR A 43 1.94 22.09 23.16
N LEU A 44 1.70 20.80 23.43
CA LEU A 44 0.93 19.95 22.51
C LEU A 44 -0.57 20.21 22.67
N SER A 45 -1.21 20.62 21.58
CA SER A 45 -2.65 20.86 21.55
C SER A 45 -3.43 19.54 21.53
N ASP A 46 -4.70 19.58 21.94
CA ASP A 46 -5.63 18.44 21.83
C ASP A 46 -5.68 17.89 20.38
N GLU A 47 -5.48 18.75 19.38
CA GLU A 47 -5.41 18.40 17.96
C GLU A 47 -4.14 17.58 17.63
N ASP A 48 -2.99 17.98 18.16
CA ASP A 48 -1.72 17.27 17.94
C ASP A 48 -1.76 15.86 18.52
N VAL A 49 -2.39 15.71 19.69
CA VAL A 49 -2.57 14.41 20.34
C VAL A 49 -3.52 13.51 19.54
N LEU A 50 -4.64 14.06 19.05
CA LEU A 50 -5.57 13.31 18.21
C LEU A 50 -4.90 12.90 16.88
N SER A 51 -4.20 13.81 16.21
CA SER A 51 -3.44 13.51 14.97
C SER A 51 -2.45 12.38 15.19
N GLY A 52 -1.69 12.43 16.30
CA GLY A 52 -0.76 11.36 16.65
C GLY A 52 -1.43 9.99 16.84
N PHE A 53 -2.63 9.95 17.42
CA PHE A 53 -3.41 8.70 17.51
C PHE A 53 -3.93 8.24 16.14
N VAL A 54 -4.36 9.15 15.27
CA VAL A 54 -4.80 8.82 13.90
C VAL A 54 -3.64 8.21 13.12
N ASP A 55 -2.46 8.83 13.14
CA ASP A 55 -1.26 8.32 12.46
C ASP A 55 -0.87 6.93 12.98
N GLN A 56 -0.89 6.75 14.30
CA GLN A 56 -0.58 5.47 14.92
C GLN A 56 -1.59 4.38 14.51
N MET A 57 -2.88 4.69 14.47
CA MET A 57 -3.91 3.73 14.05
C MET A 57 -3.87 3.48 12.55
N TYR A 58 -3.55 4.48 11.72
CA TYR A 58 -3.44 4.33 10.28
C TYR A 58 -2.27 3.43 9.89
N ALA A 59 -1.13 3.58 10.56
CA ALA A 59 0.00 2.65 10.41
C ALA A 59 -0.39 1.19 10.72
N ARG A 60 -1.32 0.96 11.65
CA ARG A 60 -1.82 -0.38 11.99
C ARG A 60 -2.85 -0.91 11.00
N PHE A 61 -3.68 -0.04 10.44
CA PHE A 61 -4.71 -0.41 9.46
C PHE A 61 -4.26 -0.28 8.02
N THR A 62 -2.96 -0.03 7.77
CA THR A 62 -2.44 0.19 6.42
C THR A 62 -2.86 -0.95 5.49
N PRO A 63 -3.59 -0.65 4.40
CA PRO A 63 -4.14 -1.68 3.55
C PRO A 63 -3.05 -2.32 2.69
N GLN A 64 -3.22 -3.60 2.38
CA GLN A 64 -2.44 -4.22 1.31
C GLN A 64 -2.86 -3.60 -0.03
N GLN A 65 -1.89 -3.05 -0.74
CA GLN A 65 -2.12 -2.43 -2.04
C GLN A 65 -1.86 -3.45 -3.15
N VAL A 66 -2.72 -3.45 -4.16
CA VAL A 66 -2.54 -4.23 -5.39
C VAL A 66 -1.72 -3.41 -6.36
N ALA A 67 -0.49 -3.84 -6.63
CA ALA A 67 0.29 -3.29 -7.73
C ALA A 67 -0.13 -4.01 -9.03
N TYR A 68 -0.67 -3.25 -9.98
CA TYR A 68 -0.95 -3.75 -11.32
C TYR A 68 0.05 -3.13 -12.29
N ASP A 69 0.83 -3.98 -12.96
CA ASP A 69 1.76 -3.55 -14.00
C ASP A 69 1.11 -3.80 -15.36
N ALA A 70 0.78 -2.72 -16.06
CA ALA A 70 0.13 -2.81 -17.36
C ALA A 70 1.15 -3.30 -18.40
N ARG A 71 0.74 -4.27 -19.23
CA ARG A 71 1.58 -4.73 -20.34
C ARG A 71 1.86 -3.58 -21.30
N SER A 72 3.09 -3.52 -21.79
CA SER A 72 3.48 -2.48 -22.75
C SER A 72 2.79 -2.67 -24.09
N GLU A 73 2.60 -1.59 -24.85
CA GLU A 73 2.03 -1.65 -26.20
C GLU A 73 2.84 -2.61 -27.11
N ASP A 74 4.17 -2.61 -26.99
CA ASP A 74 5.05 -3.46 -27.79
C ASP A 74 4.87 -4.96 -27.46
N GLU A 75 4.71 -5.32 -26.18
CA GLU A 75 4.41 -6.69 -25.77
C GLU A 75 3.03 -7.14 -26.26
N ILE A 76 2.04 -6.26 -26.17
CA ILE A 76 0.69 -6.51 -26.68
C ILE A 76 0.76 -6.72 -28.19
N ARG A 77 1.40 -5.82 -28.94
CA ARG A 77 1.60 -5.90 -30.39
C ARG A 77 2.30 -7.18 -30.80
N ALA A 78 3.37 -7.55 -30.11
CA ALA A 78 4.09 -8.80 -30.36
C ALA A 78 3.20 -10.02 -30.14
N SER A 79 2.41 -10.03 -29.06
CA SER A 79 1.47 -11.12 -28.76
C SER A 79 0.38 -11.24 -29.82
N VAL A 80 -0.16 -10.10 -30.30
CA VAL A 80 -1.20 -10.07 -31.32
C VAL A 80 -0.64 -10.53 -32.66
N ALA A 81 0.52 -10.01 -33.06
CA ALA A 81 1.18 -10.40 -34.30
C ALA A 81 1.49 -11.91 -34.32
N ALA A 82 1.89 -12.49 -33.18
CA ALA A 82 2.27 -13.91 -33.09
C ALA A 82 1.14 -14.87 -33.49
N TRP A 83 -0.12 -14.55 -33.19
CA TRP A 83 -1.25 -15.39 -33.59
C TRP A 83 -1.93 -14.92 -34.88
N LEU A 84 -1.88 -13.63 -35.20
CA LEU A 84 -2.55 -13.06 -36.38
C LEU A 84 -1.76 -13.29 -37.67
N ARG A 85 -0.44 -13.03 -37.64
CA ARG A 85 0.43 -13.03 -38.82
C ARG A 85 0.44 -14.37 -39.58
N PRO A 86 0.51 -15.55 -38.92
CA PRO A 86 0.59 -16.83 -39.64
C PRO A 86 -0.59 -17.09 -40.58
N SER A 87 -1.79 -16.63 -40.22
CA SER A 87 -2.98 -16.77 -41.06
C SER A 87 -2.86 -15.96 -42.36
N TYR A 88 -2.37 -14.73 -42.27
CA TYR A 88 -2.14 -13.87 -43.42
C TYR A 88 -1.00 -14.36 -44.29
N ASP A 89 0.11 -14.80 -43.69
CA ASP A 89 1.23 -15.39 -44.45
C ASP A 89 0.76 -16.63 -45.25
N GLN A 90 -0.08 -17.48 -44.64
CA GLN A 90 -0.65 -18.62 -45.36
C GLN A 90 -1.57 -18.19 -46.50
N ALA A 91 -2.38 -17.14 -46.31
CA ALA A 91 -3.24 -16.60 -47.37
C ALA A 91 -2.41 -16.04 -48.55
N ILE A 92 -1.32 -15.34 -48.25
CA ILE A 92 -0.37 -14.84 -49.26
C ILE A 92 0.25 -15.99 -50.03
N VAL A 93 0.75 -17.02 -49.34
CA VAL A 93 1.33 -18.23 -49.97
C VAL A 93 0.32 -18.91 -50.89
N ASN A 94 -0.92 -19.09 -50.42
CA ASN A 94 -1.99 -19.69 -51.23
C ASN A 94 -2.29 -18.86 -52.49
N ARG A 95 -2.28 -17.53 -52.37
CA ARG A 95 -2.53 -16.62 -53.49
C ARG A 95 -1.41 -16.68 -54.53
N GLN A 96 -0.15 -16.71 -54.09
CA GLN A 96 1.03 -16.88 -54.93
C GLN A 96 0.99 -18.22 -55.67
N GLU A 97 0.66 -19.31 -54.96
CA GLU A 97 0.57 -20.65 -55.55
C GLU A 97 -0.55 -20.72 -56.59
N LEU A 98 -1.72 -20.11 -56.33
CA LEU A 98 -2.79 -20.01 -57.31
C LEU A 98 -2.32 -19.30 -58.59
N THR A 99 -1.60 -18.18 -58.46
CA THR A 99 -1.06 -17.48 -59.64
C THR A 99 -0.02 -18.33 -60.36
N ARG A 100 0.86 -19.02 -59.63
CA ARG A 100 1.87 -19.92 -60.23
C ARG A 100 1.21 -21.02 -61.06
N LEU A 101 0.16 -21.66 -60.52
CA LEU A 101 -0.61 -22.68 -61.21
C LEU A 101 -1.32 -22.11 -62.45
N ASN A 102 -1.95 -20.94 -62.33
CA ASN A 102 -2.62 -20.27 -63.45
C ASN A 102 -1.64 -19.91 -64.58
N LYS A 103 -0.44 -19.41 -64.26
CA LYS A 103 0.61 -19.12 -65.24
C LYS A 103 1.10 -20.40 -65.92
N ALA A 104 1.30 -21.48 -65.18
CA ALA A 104 1.71 -22.77 -65.74
C ALA A 104 0.64 -23.37 -66.67
N ASN A 105 -0.64 -23.25 -66.31
CA ASN A 105 -1.75 -23.69 -67.17
C ASN A 105 -1.84 -22.86 -68.45
N LEU A 106 -1.63 -21.53 -68.36
CA LEU A 106 -1.54 -20.67 -69.54
C LEU A 106 -0.38 -21.07 -70.45
N ASP A 107 0.76 -21.44 -69.88
CA ASP A 107 1.91 -21.91 -70.66
C ASP A 107 1.62 -23.21 -71.39
N ALA A 108 0.99 -24.18 -70.72
CA ALA A 108 0.60 -25.44 -71.34
C ALA A 108 -0.37 -25.22 -72.50
N ASP A 109 -1.39 -24.38 -72.33
CA ASP A 109 -2.36 -24.04 -73.40
C ASP A 109 -1.70 -23.25 -74.55
N ALA A 110 -0.83 -22.30 -74.22
CA ALA A 110 -0.09 -21.52 -75.21
C ALA A 110 0.82 -22.40 -76.07
N ILE A 111 1.56 -23.35 -75.47
CA ILE A 111 2.39 -24.30 -76.20
C ILE A 111 1.52 -25.20 -77.08
N ALA A 112 0.41 -25.74 -76.55
CA ALA A 112 -0.50 -26.60 -77.31
C ALA A 112 -1.10 -25.92 -78.55
N ARG A 113 -1.31 -24.60 -78.48
CA ARG A 113 -1.83 -23.78 -79.60
C ARG A 113 -0.76 -23.19 -80.51
N GLY A 114 0.53 -23.46 -80.26
CA GLY A 114 1.64 -22.86 -81.02
C GLY A 114 1.87 -21.36 -80.74
N MET A 115 1.32 -20.84 -79.64
CA MET A 115 1.40 -19.44 -79.21
C MET A 115 2.41 -19.20 -78.08
N GLY A 116 3.32 -20.15 -77.82
CA GLY A 116 4.25 -20.11 -76.68
C GLY A 116 5.16 -18.87 -76.59
N ALA A 117 5.39 -18.17 -77.70
CA ALA A 117 6.15 -16.92 -77.75
C ALA A 117 5.29 -15.68 -78.04
N SER A 118 3.96 -15.78 -77.95
CA SER A 118 3.07 -14.67 -78.28
C SER A 118 3.13 -13.56 -77.24
N THR A 119 3.14 -12.31 -77.69
CA THR A 119 3.07 -11.12 -76.82
C THR A 119 1.80 -11.12 -75.96
N TYR A 120 0.71 -11.70 -76.47
CA TYR A 120 -0.55 -11.83 -75.74
C TYR A 120 -0.41 -12.70 -74.47
N VAL A 121 0.23 -13.87 -74.56
CA VAL A 121 0.41 -14.76 -73.40
C VAL A 121 1.29 -14.08 -72.34
N SER A 122 2.35 -13.39 -72.77
CA SER A 122 3.18 -12.58 -71.88
C SER A 122 2.39 -11.47 -71.18
N ASP A 123 1.53 -10.75 -71.91
CA ASP A 123 0.67 -9.71 -71.35
C ASP A 123 -0.36 -10.26 -70.34
N VAL A 124 -0.99 -11.40 -70.64
CA VAL A 124 -1.91 -12.07 -69.69
C VAL A 124 -1.19 -12.47 -68.41
N LYS A 125 0.03 -13.03 -68.49
CA LYS A 125 0.83 -13.37 -67.30
C LYS A 125 1.19 -12.13 -66.48
N ASN A 126 1.53 -11.03 -67.13
CA ASN A 126 1.81 -9.77 -66.45
C ASN A 126 0.57 -9.24 -65.72
N ARG A 127 -0.61 -9.29 -66.35
CA ARG A 127 -1.87 -8.94 -65.67
C ARG A 127 -2.14 -9.83 -64.47
N GLN A 128 -1.91 -11.15 -64.57
CA GLN A 128 -2.06 -12.07 -63.43
C GLN A 128 -1.10 -11.74 -62.29
N GLN A 129 0.14 -11.38 -62.59
CA GLN A 129 1.13 -10.96 -61.60
C GLN A 129 0.75 -9.64 -60.92
N ASN A 130 0.24 -8.67 -61.68
CA ASN A 130 -0.22 -7.41 -61.14
C ASN A 130 -1.47 -7.59 -60.24
N ALA A 131 -2.38 -8.48 -60.63
CA ALA A 131 -3.53 -8.83 -59.80
C ALA A 131 -3.12 -9.51 -58.49
N GLU A 132 -2.19 -10.46 -58.55
CA GLU A 132 -1.60 -11.09 -57.35
C GLU A 132 -0.97 -10.05 -56.41
N ALA A 133 -0.17 -9.12 -56.95
CA ALA A 133 0.45 -8.07 -56.15
C ALA A 133 -0.59 -7.17 -55.46
N GLY A 134 -1.69 -6.84 -56.16
CA GLY A 134 -2.81 -6.07 -55.59
C GLY A 134 -3.55 -6.82 -54.48
N ASP A 135 -3.78 -8.12 -54.66
CA ASP A 135 -4.42 -8.97 -53.65
C ASP A 135 -3.53 -9.12 -52.40
N ILE A 136 -2.22 -9.32 -52.58
CA ILE A 136 -1.26 -9.39 -51.47
C ILE A 136 -1.18 -8.06 -50.73
N ALA A 137 -1.14 -6.93 -51.45
CA ALA A 137 -1.15 -5.61 -50.83
C ALA A 137 -2.43 -5.37 -50.01
N SER A 138 -3.58 -5.86 -50.48
CA SER A 138 -4.83 -5.78 -49.74
C SER A 138 -4.79 -6.63 -48.47
N LEU A 139 -4.26 -7.86 -48.55
CA LEU A 139 -4.07 -8.73 -47.38
C LEU A 139 -3.14 -8.10 -46.32
N GLU A 140 -2.04 -7.48 -46.75
CA GLU A 140 -1.10 -6.79 -45.86
C GLU A 140 -1.72 -5.52 -45.22
N ALA A 141 -2.51 -4.76 -45.99
CA ALA A 141 -3.24 -3.61 -45.47
C ALA A 141 -4.29 -4.03 -44.44
N ASP A 142 -5.04 -5.08 -44.72
CA ASP A 142 -6.02 -5.67 -43.80
C ASP A 142 -5.33 -6.18 -42.52
N TYR A 143 -4.19 -6.86 -42.65
CA TYR A 143 -3.38 -7.29 -41.49
C TYR A 143 -2.98 -6.10 -40.62
N GLY A 144 -2.44 -5.03 -41.21
CA GLY A 144 -2.05 -3.83 -40.47
C GLY A 144 -3.23 -3.16 -39.75
N SER A 145 -4.39 -3.08 -40.40
CA SER A 145 -5.62 -2.53 -39.82
C SER A 145 -6.12 -3.37 -38.64
N VAL A 146 -6.23 -4.69 -38.83
CA VAL A 146 -6.71 -5.63 -37.82
C VAL A 146 -5.75 -5.69 -36.63
N LEU A 147 -4.44 -5.75 -36.87
CA LEU A 147 -3.42 -5.69 -35.82
C LEU A 147 -3.58 -4.43 -34.98
N SER A 148 -3.68 -3.26 -35.62
CA SER A 148 -3.80 -1.97 -34.93
C SER A 148 -5.05 -1.92 -34.06
N LYS A 149 -6.18 -2.43 -34.56
CA LYS A 149 -7.43 -2.51 -33.80
C LYS A 149 -7.27 -3.35 -32.53
N TYR A 150 -6.75 -4.58 -32.66
CA TYR A 150 -6.57 -5.47 -31.51
C TYR A 150 -5.58 -4.92 -30.49
N VAL A 151 -4.51 -4.25 -30.96
CA VAL A 151 -3.54 -3.59 -30.07
C VAL A 151 -4.22 -2.48 -29.29
N LEU A 152 -4.96 -1.59 -29.96
CA LEU A 152 -5.67 -0.49 -29.31
C LEU A 152 -6.69 -1.01 -28.28
N ASP A 153 -7.56 -1.94 -28.68
CA ASP A 153 -8.56 -2.52 -27.78
C ASP A 153 -7.91 -3.17 -26.54
N SER A 154 -6.74 -3.80 -26.71
CA SER A 154 -6.00 -4.43 -25.62
C SER A 154 -5.33 -3.41 -24.71
N VAL A 155 -4.72 -2.36 -25.27
CA VAL A 155 -4.11 -1.26 -24.50
C VAL A 155 -5.17 -0.56 -23.65
N ASP A 156 -6.34 -0.27 -24.23
CA ASP A 156 -7.45 0.31 -23.49
C ASP A 156 -7.93 -0.60 -22.35
N SER A 157 -7.98 -1.92 -22.59
CA SER A 157 -8.31 -2.89 -21.55
C SER A 157 -7.28 -2.91 -20.41
N GLU A 158 -5.98 -2.87 -20.72
CA GLU A 158 -4.91 -2.82 -19.72
C GLU A 158 -4.94 -1.53 -18.90
N ASN A 159 -5.15 -0.39 -19.55
CA ASN A 159 -5.31 0.91 -18.90
C ASN A 159 -6.51 0.93 -17.95
N ASN A 160 -7.63 0.34 -18.35
CA ASN A 160 -8.81 0.23 -17.50
C ASN A 160 -8.55 -0.64 -16.25
N ARG A 161 -7.82 -1.75 -16.38
CA ARG A 161 -7.44 -2.61 -15.25
C ARG A 161 -6.50 -1.91 -14.29
N MET A 162 -5.53 -1.17 -14.82
CA MET A 162 -4.63 -0.34 -14.00
C MET A 162 -5.43 0.69 -13.21
N LEU A 163 -6.34 1.42 -13.86
CA LEU A 163 -7.21 2.40 -13.20
C LEU A 163 -8.11 1.75 -12.13
N GLU A 164 -8.63 0.55 -12.39
CA GLU A 164 -9.43 -0.20 -11.43
C GLU A 164 -8.60 -0.59 -10.19
N ALA A 165 -7.36 -1.06 -10.38
CA ALA A 165 -6.45 -1.35 -9.28
C ALA A 165 -6.10 -0.08 -8.47
N GLU A 166 -5.88 1.05 -9.14
CA GLU A 166 -5.65 2.34 -8.47
C GLU A 166 -6.86 2.79 -7.65
N LYS A 167 -8.08 2.67 -8.21
CA LYS A 167 -9.32 2.97 -7.50
C LYS A 167 -9.51 2.07 -6.28
N PHE A 168 -9.30 0.77 -6.44
CA PHE A 168 -9.34 -0.18 -5.34
C PHE A 168 -8.36 0.20 -4.22
N ASN A 169 -7.12 0.55 -4.58
CA ASN A 169 -6.12 0.99 -3.61
C ASN A 169 -6.52 2.29 -2.92
N ALA A 170 -7.10 3.25 -3.65
CA ALA A 170 -7.58 4.50 -3.07
C ALA A 170 -8.74 4.26 -2.08
N GLU A 171 -9.71 3.43 -2.44
CA GLU A 171 -10.83 3.04 -1.58
C GLU A 171 -10.34 2.29 -0.33
N ALA A 172 -9.37 1.37 -0.49
CA ALA A 172 -8.78 0.65 0.62
C ALA A 172 -8.05 1.60 1.59
N ARG A 173 -7.33 2.61 1.07
CA ARG A 173 -6.68 3.65 1.89
C ARG A 173 -7.71 4.50 2.63
N GLN A 174 -8.79 4.90 1.98
CA GLN A 174 -9.86 5.66 2.61
C GLN A 174 -10.55 4.84 3.72
N SER A 175 -10.89 3.59 3.46
CA SER A 175 -11.49 2.70 4.47
C SER A 175 -10.55 2.47 5.66
N ALA A 176 -9.26 2.32 5.42
CA ALA A 176 -8.25 2.21 6.47
C ALA A 176 -8.15 3.49 7.31
N TYR A 177 -8.21 4.66 6.66
CA TYR A 177 -8.23 5.96 7.33
C TYR A 177 -9.47 6.12 8.21
N ASP A 178 -10.67 5.78 7.73
CA ASP A 178 -11.90 5.88 8.52
C ASP A 178 -11.87 4.97 9.76
N LYS A 179 -11.34 3.75 9.62
CA LYS A 179 -11.12 2.82 10.75
C LYS A 179 -10.09 3.36 11.73
N ALA A 180 -8.99 3.93 11.22
CA ALA A 180 -7.97 4.54 12.05
C ALA A 180 -8.50 5.73 12.84
N TYR A 181 -9.26 6.61 12.19
CA TYR A 181 -9.86 7.79 12.78
C TYR A 181 -10.86 7.43 13.88
N THR A 182 -11.76 6.48 13.62
CA THR A 182 -12.73 6.02 14.63
C THR A 182 -12.04 5.35 15.83
N ALA A 183 -11.00 4.55 15.61
CA ALA A 183 -10.20 3.97 16.69
C ALA A 183 -9.43 5.05 17.49
N ALA A 184 -8.87 6.04 16.80
CA ALA A 184 -8.15 7.15 17.40
C ALA A 184 -9.06 8.01 18.29
N LEU A 185 -10.29 8.29 17.88
CA LEU A 185 -11.28 8.97 18.72
C LEU A 185 -11.52 8.22 20.03
N SER A 186 -11.63 6.89 19.99
CA SER A 186 -11.84 6.08 21.21
C SER A 186 -10.65 6.15 22.18
N LEU A 187 -9.42 6.23 21.65
CA LEU A 187 -8.19 6.40 22.44
C LEU A 187 -8.09 7.82 23.00
N PHE A 188 -8.44 8.81 22.20
CA PHE A 188 -8.44 10.22 22.60
C PHE A 188 -9.46 10.48 23.73
N GLU A 189 -10.65 9.88 23.67
CA GLU A 189 -11.61 9.95 24.78
C GLU A 189 -11.04 9.36 26.08
N GLN A 190 -10.31 8.24 25.99
CA GLN A 190 -9.64 7.66 27.14
C GLN A 190 -8.57 8.61 27.67
N TYR A 191 -7.71 9.15 26.79
CA TYR A 191 -6.72 10.16 27.13
C TYR A 191 -7.33 11.34 27.89
N LYS A 192 -8.45 11.93 27.42
CA LYS A 192 -9.13 13.02 28.11
C LYS A 192 -9.67 12.61 29.48
N LYS A 193 -10.14 11.37 29.64
CA LYS A 193 -10.60 10.83 30.94
C LYS A 193 -9.44 10.66 31.92
N THR A 194 -8.26 10.23 31.47
CA THR A 194 -7.06 10.13 32.31
C THR A 194 -6.47 11.49 32.64
N ALA A 195 -6.40 12.41 31.68
CA ALA A 195 -5.93 13.79 31.87
C ALA A 195 -6.78 14.55 32.90
N LYS A 196 -8.11 14.34 32.89
CA LYS A 196 -9.00 14.89 33.93
C LYS A 196 -8.77 14.29 35.32
N ARG A 197 -8.24 13.06 35.41
CA ARG A 197 -7.88 12.44 36.70
C ARG A 197 -6.50 12.87 37.21
N SER A 198 -5.57 13.22 36.33
CA SER A 198 -4.26 13.78 36.73
C SER A 198 -4.29 15.28 37.02
N GLY A 199 -5.35 16.00 36.64
CA GLY A 199 -5.53 17.43 36.92
C GLY A 199 -5.96 17.77 38.36
N GLY A 200 -6.15 16.76 39.22
CA GLY A 200 -6.49 16.93 40.65
C GLY A 200 -5.28 16.68 41.55
N GLY A 201 -4.15 17.33 41.29
CA GLY A 201 -2.96 17.26 42.13
C GLY A 201 -3.14 18.04 43.43
N GLY A 202 -3.98 17.53 44.34
CA GLY A 202 -3.89 17.93 45.75
C GLY A 202 -2.51 17.56 46.30
N PRO A 203 -2.01 18.27 47.34
CA PRO A 203 -0.70 18.00 47.90
C PRO A 203 -0.61 16.51 48.29
N VAL A 204 0.41 15.81 47.80
CA VAL A 204 0.62 14.39 48.14
C VAL A 204 1.12 14.34 49.58
N PRO A 205 0.37 13.75 50.52
CA PRO A 205 0.81 13.67 51.91
C PRO A 205 2.05 12.75 52.03
N THR A 206 3.00 13.15 52.86
CA THR A 206 4.17 12.35 53.24
C THR A 206 4.14 12.03 54.74
N SER A 207 5.09 11.24 55.25
CA SER A 207 5.15 10.89 56.67
C SER A 207 5.67 12.04 57.53
N LEU A 208 5.36 12.02 58.84
CA LEU A 208 5.83 13.01 59.81
C LEU A 208 7.36 13.09 59.83
N GLU A 209 8.05 11.94 59.76
CA GLU A 209 9.51 11.85 59.76
C GLU A 209 10.12 12.59 58.58
N ASN A 210 9.48 12.50 57.40
CA ASN A 210 9.94 13.22 56.20
C ASN A 210 9.71 14.74 56.33
N CYS A 211 8.59 15.16 56.93
CA CYS A 211 8.35 16.57 57.23
C CYS A 211 9.38 17.15 58.21
N GLU A 212 9.74 16.38 59.25
CA GLU A 212 10.76 16.77 60.22
C GLU A 212 12.16 16.81 59.60
N ALA A 213 12.52 15.82 58.80
CA ALA A 213 13.78 15.80 58.06
C ALA A 213 13.91 17.03 57.15
N PHE A 214 12.86 17.33 56.38
CA PHE A 214 12.80 18.53 55.54
C PHE A 214 13.02 19.83 56.33
N LEU A 215 12.27 20.03 57.42
CA LEU A 215 12.39 21.24 58.24
C LEU A 215 13.72 21.36 58.99
N SER A 216 14.36 20.23 59.31
CA SER A 216 15.68 20.20 59.95
C SER A 216 16.82 20.61 59.01
N MET A 217 16.65 20.42 57.71
CA MET A 217 17.64 20.78 56.68
C MET A 217 17.55 22.26 56.27
N LEU A 218 16.44 22.93 56.57
CA LEU A 218 16.21 24.33 56.21
C LEU A 218 16.79 25.29 57.26
N SER A 219 17.32 26.42 56.78
CA SER A 219 17.72 27.53 57.63
C SER A 219 16.50 28.21 58.29
N VAL A 220 16.75 29.09 59.27
CA VAL A 220 15.70 29.85 59.95
C VAL A 220 14.95 30.76 58.95
N GLU A 221 15.68 31.37 58.01
CA GLU A 221 15.15 32.22 56.95
C GLU A 221 14.32 31.41 55.94
N GLU A 222 14.79 30.23 55.55
CA GLU A 222 14.07 29.36 54.63
C GLU A 222 12.77 28.82 55.26
N ARG A 223 12.82 28.39 56.53
CA ARG A 223 11.62 28.02 57.29
C ARG A 223 10.62 29.15 57.37
N LYS A 224 11.09 30.40 57.52
CA LYS A 224 10.23 31.59 57.50
C LYS A 224 9.49 31.72 56.15
N THR A 225 10.16 31.50 55.03
CA THR A 225 9.49 31.56 53.69
C THR A 225 8.43 30.49 53.50
N VAL A 226 8.65 29.30 54.07
CA VAL A 226 7.66 28.20 54.05
C VAL A 226 6.47 28.56 54.94
N TYR A 227 6.69 29.02 56.17
CA TYR A 227 5.62 29.30 57.11
C TYR A 227 4.78 30.53 56.73
N GLU A 228 5.43 31.60 56.28
CA GLU A 228 4.75 32.82 55.83
C GLU A 228 4.17 32.66 54.41
N ALA A 229 4.52 31.59 53.69
CA ALA A 229 4.15 31.34 52.30
C ALA A 229 4.49 32.54 51.39
N SER A 230 5.63 33.20 51.66
CA SER A 230 6.04 34.43 50.99
C SER A 230 6.52 34.22 49.55
N THR A 231 6.75 32.97 49.15
CA THR A 231 7.08 32.57 47.77
C THR A 231 6.12 31.49 47.28
N ALA A 232 5.94 31.37 45.96
CA ALA A 232 5.11 30.31 45.37
C ALA A 232 5.56 28.90 45.78
N GLN A 233 6.87 28.71 45.95
CA GLN A 233 7.46 27.46 46.42
C GLN A 233 7.19 27.23 47.92
N GLY A 234 7.30 28.27 48.76
CA GLY A 234 6.94 28.19 50.18
C GLY A 234 5.46 27.88 50.42
N ALA A 235 4.57 28.46 49.60
CA ALA A 235 3.13 28.17 49.66
C ALA A 235 2.81 26.69 49.33
N ARG A 236 3.53 26.10 48.37
CA ARG A 236 3.41 24.68 48.02
C ARG A 236 3.88 23.78 49.17
N TYR A 237 5.08 24.03 49.71
CA TYR A 237 5.60 23.26 50.84
C TYR A 237 4.71 23.37 52.09
N ARG A 238 4.13 24.54 52.35
CA ARG A 238 3.15 24.69 53.43
C ARG A 238 1.90 23.84 53.20
N ALA A 239 1.38 23.83 51.97
CA ALA A 239 0.21 23.01 51.63
C ALA A 239 0.52 21.51 51.77
N GLU A 240 1.71 21.06 51.38
CA GLU A 240 2.20 19.68 51.54
C GLU A 240 2.36 19.29 53.02
N LEU A 241 2.96 20.17 53.83
CA LEU A 241 3.10 19.94 55.28
C LEU A 241 1.72 19.81 55.96
N ILE A 242 0.79 20.74 55.66
CA ILE A 242 -0.57 20.69 56.24
C ILE A 242 -1.33 19.45 55.75
N ALA A 243 -1.19 19.06 54.49
CA ALA A 243 -1.80 17.83 53.98
C ALA A 243 -1.21 16.56 54.64
N SER A 244 0.07 16.58 55.01
CA SER A 244 0.80 15.44 55.58
C SER A 244 0.51 15.23 57.06
N VAL A 245 0.54 16.29 57.87
CA VAL A 245 0.44 16.20 59.34
C VAL A 245 -0.82 16.86 59.92
N GLY A 246 -1.68 17.41 59.07
CA GLY A 246 -2.84 18.20 59.47
C GLY A 246 -2.44 19.56 60.07
N THR A 247 -3.42 20.46 60.23
CA THR A 247 -3.19 21.80 60.77
C THR A 247 -2.60 21.78 62.18
N ALA A 248 -3.03 20.85 63.03
CA ALA A 248 -2.52 20.72 64.40
C ALA A 248 -1.08 20.21 64.43
N GLY A 249 -0.74 19.19 63.64
CA GLY A 249 0.62 18.68 63.52
C GLY A 249 1.57 19.71 62.90
N TYR A 250 1.08 20.51 61.94
CA TYR A 250 1.84 21.61 61.36
C TYR A 250 2.25 22.66 62.40
N PHE A 251 1.35 23.02 63.34
CA PHE A 251 1.71 23.92 64.45
C PHE A 251 2.72 23.29 65.41
N GLN A 252 2.64 21.98 65.66
CA GLN A 252 3.65 21.27 66.46
C GLN A 252 5.04 21.31 65.78
N LEU A 253 5.09 21.16 64.46
CA LEU A 253 6.31 21.29 63.68
C LEU A 253 6.89 22.72 63.75
N MET A 254 6.06 23.76 63.69
CA MET A 254 6.52 25.15 63.83
C MET A 254 7.11 25.44 65.23
N VAL A 255 6.58 24.81 66.28
CA VAL A 255 7.12 24.93 67.64
C VAL A 255 8.45 24.20 67.76
N LYS A 256 8.56 23.00 67.17
CA LYS A 256 9.79 22.19 67.18
C LYS A 256 10.91 22.79 66.32
N TYR A 257 10.56 23.42 65.20
CA TYR A 257 11.49 24.03 64.23
C TYR A 257 11.15 25.50 64.01
N PRO A 258 11.51 26.40 64.94
CA PRO A 258 11.11 27.80 64.84
C PRO A 258 11.79 28.53 63.68
N SER A 259 11.08 29.53 63.14
CA SER A 259 11.53 30.45 62.08
C SER A 259 11.99 31.82 62.62
N LYS A 260 12.11 31.94 63.94
CA LYS A 260 12.69 33.07 64.67
C LYS A 260 13.59 32.49 65.79
N PRO A 261 14.69 33.17 66.16
CA PRO A 261 15.49 32.75 67.31
C PRO A 261 14.69 32.80 68.62
#